data_AF-A0A7L4PHY2-F1
#
_entry.id   AF-A0A7L4PHY2-F1
#
_cell.length_a   1.000
_cell.length_b   1.000
_cell.length_c   1.000
_cell.angle_alpha   90.00
_cell.angle_beta   90.00
_cell.angle_gamma   90.00
#
_symmetry.space_group_name_H-M   'P 1'
#
loop_
_entity.id
_entity.type
_entity.pdbx_description
1 polymer ?
#
loop_
_entity_poly.entity_id
_entity_poly.type
_entity_poly.pdbx_seq_one_letter_code
_entity_poly.pdbx_strand_id
1 'polypeptide(L)' 'RTPSPNSGWPMAAGAGALGVRLEKPGVYTIYDEGREPEPSDISRALGTMGGVILVTLVLFTMIFLAYGW' A
#
# COMPACT_ATOMS: atom_id res chain seq x y z
N ARG A 1 -16.04 2.13 -6.37
CA ARG A 1 -15.55 3.13 -7.36
C ARG A 1 -15.12 4.37 -6.58
N THR A 2 -13.92 4.93 -6.79
CA THR A 2 -13.43 6.06 -5.98
C THR A 2 -13.79 7.42 -6.61
N PRO A 3 -14.02 8.49 -5.82
CA PRO A 3 -14.34 9.83 -6.32
C PRO A 3 -13.21 10.46 -7.14
N SER A 4 -11.97 10.03 -6.91
CA SER A 4 -10.81 10.36 -7.73
C SER A 4 -9.78 9.22 -7.70
N PRO A 5 -8.90 9.10 -8.71
CA PRO A 5 -7.81 8.12 -8.70
C PRO A 5 -6.97 8.21 -7.43
N ASN A 6 -6.50 9.41 -7.10
CA ASN A 6 -5.63 9.64 -5.93
C ASN A 6 -6.30 9.29 -4.60
N SER A 7 -7.63 9.38 -4.51
CA SER A 7 -8.36 9.02 -3.30
C SER A 7 -8.43 7.52 -3.03
N GLY A 8 -8.17 6.67 -4.02
CA GLY A 8 -8.30 5.21 -3.90
C GLY A 8 -7.00 4.43 -3.98
N TRP A 9 -5.97 4.97 -4.64
CA TRP A 9 -4.76 4.22 -4.96
C TRP A 9 -3.97 3.73 -3.74
N PRO A 10 -3.70 4.57 -2.71
CA PRO A 10 -2.98 4.09 -1.52
C PRO A 10 -3.73 2.97 -0.80
N MET A 11 -5.06 3.08 -0.73
CA MET A 11 -5.93 2.12 -0.05
C MET A 11 -6.09 0.83 -0.87
N ALA A 12 -6.13 0.91 -2.20
CA ALA A 12 -6.09 -0.25 -3.09
C ALA A 12 -4.77 -1.01 -3.04
N ALA A 13 -3.64 -0.30 -3.00
CA ALA A 13 -2.33 -0.91 -2.82
C ALA A 13 -2.23 -1.64 -1.47
N GLY A 14 -2.68 -1.00 -0.39
CA GLY A 14 -2.72 -1.62 0.95
C GLY A 14 -3.64 -2.84 1.03
N ALA A 15 -4.88 -2.72 0.51
CA ALA A 15 -5.84 -3.81 0.46
C ALA A 15 -5.29 -5.03 -0.30
N GLY A 16 -4.70 -4.80 -1.48
CA GLY A 16 -4.08 -5.87 -2.29
C GLY A 16 -2.86 -6.50 -1.62
N ALA A 17 -1.96 -5.70 -1.03
CA ALA A 17 -0.76 -6.21 -0.37
C ALA A 17 -1.07 -7.03 0.88
N LEU A 18 -2.11 -6.65 1.64
CA LEU A 18 -2.49 -7.32 2.88
C LEU A 18 -3.53 -8.42 2.66
N GLY A 19 -4.23 -8.41 1.53
CA GLY A 19 -5.33 -9.32 1.22
C GLY A 19 -6.60 -9.02 2.01
N VAL A 20 -6.86 -7.74 2.30
CA VAL A 20 -7.96 -7.30 3.19
C VAL A 20 -8.90 -6.34 2.48
N ARG A 21 -10.17 -6.38 2.85
CA ARG A 21 -11.18 -5.39 2.44
C ARG A 21 -10.96 -4.10 3.22
N LEU A 22 -10.96 -2.97 2.53
CA LEU A 22 -10.85 -1.66 3.16
C LEU A 22 -12.00 -0.77 2.71
N GLU A 23 -12.63 -0.09 3.67
CA GLU A 23 -13.76 0.82 3.42
C GLU A 23 -13.41 2.25 3.83
N LYS A 24 -13.80 3.21 2.98
CA LYS A 24 -14.00 4.60 3.37
C LYS A 24 -15.50 4.82 3.56
N PRO A 25 -15.99 4.95 4.82
CA PRO A 25 -17.42 4.97 5.11
C PRO A 25 -18.20 5.98 4.28
N GLY A 26 -19.28 5.51 3.66
CA GLY A 26 -20.15 6.33 2.81
C GLY A 26 -19.56 6.76 1.47
N VAL A 27 -18.37 6.28 1.09
CA VAL A 27 -17.69 6.66 -0.16
C VAL A 27 -17.40 5.45 -1.05
N TYR A 28 -16.62 4.49 -0.56
CA TYR A 28 -16.26 3.30 -1.32
C TYR A 28 -15.79 2.16 -0.43
N THR A 29 -15.91 0.95 -0.98
CA THR A 29 -15.24 -0.26 -0.50
C THR A 29 -14.26 -0.73 -1.57
N ILE A 30 -13.10 -1.21 -1.14
CA ILE A 30 -12.04 -1.73 -2.01
C ILE A 30 -11.73 -3.17 -1.58
N TYR A 31 -11.57 -4.03 -2.59
CA TYR A 31 -11.29 -5.45 -2.42
C TYR A 31 -12.41 -6.18 -1.66
N ASP A 32 -13.62 -6.14 -2.22
CA ASP A 32 -14.86 -6.63 -1.57
C ASP A 32 -14.80 -8.11 -1.18
N GLU A 33 -14.16 -8.92 -2.02
CA GLU A 33 -13.88 -10.36 -1.81
C GLU A 33 -12.79 -10.61 -0.73
N GLY A 34 -12.10 -9.56 -0.30
CA GLY A 34 -11.07 -9.63 0.74
C GLY A 34 -11.68 -9.92 2.11
N ARG A 35 -10.88 -10.52 3.00
CA ARG A 35 -11.28 -10.71 4.40
C ARG A 35 -11.32 -9.38 5.14
N GLU A 36 -12.04 -9.35 6.26
CA GLU A 36 -11.98 -8.22 7.20
C GLU A 36 -10.56 -8.06 7.78
N PRO A 37 -10.10 -6.82 8.03
CA PRO A 37 -8.84 -6.57 8.72
C PRO A 37 -8.86 -7.13 10.14
N GLU A 38 -7.72 -7.66 10.57
CA GLU A 38 -7.50 -8.16 11.93
C GLU A 38 -6.32 -7.40 12.58
N PRO A 39 -6.19 -7.40 13.92
CA PRO A 39 -5.10 -6.69 14.60
C PRO A 39 -3.70 -7.06 14.08
N SER A 40 -3.48 -8.30 13.66
CA SER A 40 -2.21 -8.76 13.07
C SER A 40 -1.83 -8.05 11.77
N ASP A 41 -2.80 -7.45 11.07
CA ASP A 41 -2.53 -6.71 9.84
C ASP A 41 -1.80 -5.40 10.08
N ILE A 42 -1.86 -4.85 11.29
CA ILE A 42 -1.07 -3.67 11.64
C ILE A 42 0.42 -3.98 11.51
N SER A 43 0.87 -5.10 12.11
CA SER A 43 2.26 -5.54 12.02
C SER A 43 2.66 -5.88 10.58
N ARG A 44 1.77 -6.52 9.82
CA ARG A 44 2.01 -6.83 8.39
C ARG A 44 2.11 -5.56 7.53
N ALA A 45 1.27 -4.56 7.79
CA ALA A 45 1.29 -3.27 7.11
C ALA A 45 2.60 -2.53 7.38
N LEU A 46 3.04 -2.49 8.65
CA LEU A 46 4.32 -1.88 9.02
C LEU A 46 5.50 -2.61 8.36
N GLY A 47 5.50 -3.94 8.35
CA GLY A 47 6.53 -4.73 7.66
C GLY A 47 6.57 -4.47 6.15
N THR A 48 5.39 -4.39 5.52
CA THR A 48 5.26 -4.04 4.09
C THR A 48 5.81 -2.64 3.81
N MET A 49 5.45 -1.66 4.64
CA MET A 49 5.95 -0.29 4.52
C MET A 49 7.47 -0.21 4.69
N GLY A 50 8.03 -0.92 5.67
CA GLY A 50 9.48 -1.03 5.86
C GLY A 50 10.18 -1.63 4.64
N GLY A 51 9.62 -2.69 4.07
CA GLY A 51 10.12 -3.31 2.83
C GLY A 51 10.09 -2.36 1.64
N VAL A 52 8.99 -1.62 1.45
CA VAL A 52 8.87 -0.62 0.37
C VAL A 52 9.89 0.51 0.54
N ILE A 53 10.08 1.01 1.78
CA ILE A 53 11.10 2.04 2.06
C ILE A 53 12.49 1.50 1.70
N LEU A 54 12.83 0.30 2.15
CA LEU A 54 14.13 -0.31 1.87
C LEU A 54 14.37 -0.46 0.36
N VAL A 55 13.41 -1.06 -0.37
CA VAL A 55 13.52 -1.24 -1.82
C VAL A 55 13.65 0.11 -2.52
N THR A 56 12.85 1.11 -2.13
CA THR A 56 12.92 2.45 -2.73
C THR A 56 14.28 3.10 -2.49
N LEU A 57 14.82 3.01 -1.27
CA LEU A 57 16.15 3.56 -0.95
C LEU A 57 17.25 2.83 -1.72
N VAL A 58 17.20 1.49 -1.80
CA VAL A 58 18.17 0.70 -2.56
C VAL A 58 18.12 1.09 -4.04
N LEU A 59 16.94 1.13 -4.65
CA LEU A 59 16.78 1.51 -6.05
C LEU A 59 17.25 2.95 -6.28
N PHE A 60 16.90 3.87 -5.39
CA PHE A 60 17.36 5.25 -5.45
C PHE A 60 18.89 5.33 -5.38
N THR A 61 19.52 4.65 -4.42
CA THR A 61 20.99 4.60 -4.31
C THR A 61 21.63 3.99 -5.55
N MET A 62 21.08 2.90 -6.09
CA MET A 62 21.58 2.28 -7.32
C MET A 62 21.51 3.23 -8.51
N ILE A 63 20.37 3.91 -8.70
CA ILE A 63 20.19 4.90 -9.77
C ILE A 63 21.13 6.09 -9.56
N PHE A 64 21.23 6.60 -8.33
CA PHE A 64 22.12 7.70 -7.98
C PHE A 64 23.58 7.38 -8.29
N LEU A 65 24.06 6.19 -7.91
CA LEU A 65 25.42 5.73 -8.21
C LEU A 65 25.64 5.46 -9.70
N ALA A 66 24.62 4.96 -10.41
CA ALA A 66 24.72 4.64 -11.83
C ALA A 66 24.75 5.89 -12.72
N TYR A 67 24.03 6.94 -12.33
CA TYR A 67 23.83 8.12 -13.19
C TYR A 67 24.49 9.38 -12.67
N GLY A 68 24.97 9.41 -11.42
CA GLY A 68 25.83 10.43 -10.85
C GLY A 68 25.31 11.86 -11.02
N TRP A 69 24.78 12.45 -9.95
CA TRP A 69 24.83 13.90 -9.80
C TRP A 69 26.05 14.28 -8.98
#